data_AF-A0A3N9WB62-F1
#
_entry.id   AF-A0A3N9WB62-F1
#
_cell.length_a   1.000
_cell.length_b   1.000
_cell.length_c   1.000
_cell.angle_alpha   90.00
_cell.angle_beta   90.00
_cell.angle_gamma   90.00
#
_symmetry.space_group_name_H-M   'P 1'
#
loop_
_entity.id
_entity.type
_entity.pdbx_description
1 polymer ?
#
loop_
_entity_poly.entity_id
_entity_poly.type
_entity_poly.pdbx_seq_one_letter_code
_entity_poly.pdbx_strand_id
1 'polypeptide(L)'
;MPELSDDVAALLHTLPRPLPADADADERDLYEQELEEVLARRADTARRLREVWITHDYDPLLFALGEQQRAKAAADERIRLLVAYAREFVSPRPYTQEALAIEMEVSPSAVRGAYDHQDVEIVASATGRRTTVMQQPAGEGTLNSLIAELEDRTSGPGREHVAGVAQALLQQGWTPYPPVRRTPNPKYASRYVRWERRWPFGTVISLYQEPAGFLGTYARMAPDDPRWFSMTYGINAEGEKITAADVATALAAYADRVNEHDAERGPA
;
A
#
# COMPACT_ATOMS: atom_id res chain seq x y z
N MET A 1 21.14 38.38 10.33
CA MET A 1 20.58 37.59 9.21
C MET A 1 20.00 36.34 9.85
N PRO A 2 18.71 36.02 9.69
CA PRO A 2 18.22 34.71 10.10
C PRO A 2 19.08 33.65 9.43
N GLU A 3 19.47 32.63 10.19
CA GLU A 3 20.16 31.47 9.64
C GLU A 3 19.13 30.67 8.83
N LEU A 4 19.50 30.08 7.68
CA LEU A 4 18.60 29.33 6.80
C LEU A 4 17.70 28.33 7.57
N SER A 5 18.24 27.68 8.61
CA SER A 5 17.50 26.76 9.49
C SER A 5 16.35 27.42 10.26
N ASP A 6 16.53 28.67 10.70
CA ASP A 6 15.49 29.43 11.41
C ASP A 6 14.37 29.85 10.43
N ASP A 7 14.72 30.24 9.20
CA ASP A 7 13.75 30.58 8.15
C ASP A 7 12.91 29.35 7.74
N VAL A 8 13.56 28.20 7.56
CA VAL A 8 12.85 26.94 7.26
C VAL A 8 11.93 26.54 8.42
N ALA A 9 12.41 26.64 9.67
CA ALA A 9 11.58 26.36 10.84
C ALA A 9 10.36 27.29 10.93
N ALA A 10 10.53 28.57 10.56
CA ALA A 10 9.42 29.52 10.52
C ALA A 10 8.35 29.19 9.47
N LEU A 11 8.75 28.62 8.32
CA LEU A 11 7.82 28.15 7.28
C LEU A 11 7.09 26.87 7.67
N LEU A 12 7.77 25.94 8.37
CA LEU A 12 7.17 24.68 8.80
C LEU A 12 6.18 24.84 9.96
N HIS A 13 6.39 25.83 10.82
CA HIS A 13 5.55 26.10 11.99
C HIS A 13 5.07 27.55 11.96
N THR A 14 3.95 27.81 11.30
CA THR A 14 3.39 29.18 11.20
C THR A 14 2.94 29.70 12.56
N LEU A 15 3.16 30.99 12.83
CA LEU A 15 2.65 31.62 14.04
C LEU A 15 1.11 31.55 14.07
N PRO A 16 0.51 31.44 15.26
CA PRO A 16 -0.95 31.52 15.40
C PRO A 16 -1.46 32.88 14.90
N ARG A 17 -2.74 32.90 14.51
CA ARG A 17 -3.37 34.14 14.04
C ARG A 17 -3.39 35.16 15.18
N PRO A 18 -2.99 36.43 14.95
CA PRO A 18 -3.05 37.45 15.98
C PRO A 18 -4.47 37.60 16.54
N LEU A 19 -4.57 37.75 17.86
CA LEU A 19 -5.83 37.98 18.55
C LEU A 19 -6.47 39.31 18.14
N PRO A 20 -7.82 39.37 18.06
CA PRO A 20 -8.57 40.62 18.00
C PRO A 20 -8.27 41.52 19.21
N ALA A 21 -8.40 42.83 19.03
CA ALA A 21 -8.15 43.79 20.12
C ALA A 21 -9.16 43.66 21.29
N ASP A 22 -10.35 43.12 21.00
CA ASP A 22 -11.45 42.88 21.93
C ASP A 22 -11.45 41.46 22.52
N ALA A 23 -10.41 40.66 22.27
CA ALA A 23 -10.30 39.31 22.83
C ALA A 23 -10.33 39.33 24.37
N ASP A 24 -11.08 38.38 24.93
CA ASP A 24 -11.22 38.22 26.37
C ASP A 24 -9.98 37.57 27.02
N ALA A 25 -10.02 37.36 28.34
CA ALA A 25 -8.89 36.81 29.07
C ALA A 25 -8.61 35.34 28.72
N ASP A 26 -9.66 34.54 28.51
CA ASP A 26 -9.51 33.11 28.22
C ASP A 26 -8.94 32.91 26.80
N GLU A 27 -9.37 33.73 25.83
CA GLU A 27 -8.81 33.74 24.47
C GLU A 27 -7.34 34.16 24.45
N ARG A 28 -6.93 35.10 25.32
CA ARG A 28 -5.54 35.52 25.49
C ARG A 28 -4.67 34.41 26.04
N ASP A 29 -5.13 33.75 27.10
CA ASP A 29 -4.40 32.64 27.71
C ASP A 29 -4.21 31.48 26.71
N LEU A 30 -5.24 31.16 25.91
CA LEU A 30 -5.15 30.11 24.89
C LEU A 30 -4.13 30.46 23.79
N TYR A 31 -4.13 31.71 23.32
CA TYR A 31 -3.19 32.18 22.32
C TYR A 31 -1.75 32.20 22.85
N GLU A 32 -1.52 32.63 24.09
CA GLU A 32 -0.19 32.64 24.69
C GLU A 32 0.38 31.21 24.78
N GLN A 33 -0.44 30.24 25.18
CA GLN A 33 -0.06 28.82 25.18
C GLN A 33 0.27 28.31 23.77
N GLU A 34 -0.57 28.60 22.78
CA GLU A 34 -0.34 28.18 21.39
C GLU A 34 0.94 28.85 20.82
N LEU A 35 1.15 30.13 21.11
CA LEU A 35 2.33 30.87 20.67
C LEU A 35 3.61 30.30 21.28
N GLU A 36 3.61 30.04 22.59
CA GLU A 36 4.75 29.42 23.28
C GLU A 36 5.08 28.05 22.67
N GLU A 37 4.07 27.22 22.42
CA GLU A 37 4.26 25.92 21.81
C GLU A 37 4.84 26.02 20.38
N VAL A 38 4.32 26.92 19.55
CA VAL A 38 4.83 27.14 18.19
C VAL A 38 6.27 27.65 18.21
N LEU A 39 6.61 28.57 19.10
CA LEU A 39 7.98 29.07 19.24
C LEU A 39 8.94 27.97 19.71
N ALA A 40 8.52 27.10 20.63
CA ALA A 40 9.30 25.95 21.06
C ALA A 40 9.54 24.96 19.90
N ARG A 41 8.51 24.65 19.10
CA ARG A 41 8.64 23.78 17.91
C ARG A 41 9.58 24.38 16.85
N ARG A 42 9.54 25.71 16.65
CA ARG A 42 10.46 26.42 15.75
C ARG A 42 11.91 26.27 16.21
N ALA A 43 12.18 26.54 17.48
CA ALA A 43 13.52 26.45 18.05
C ALA A 43 14.08 25.03 17.94
N ASP A 44 13.27 24.02 18.25
CA ASP A 44 13.65 22.61 18.14
C ASP A 44 13.94 22.19 16.69
N THR A 45 13.07 22.60 15.76
CA THR A 45 13.25 22.32 14.33
C THR A 45 14.52 22.97 13.79
N ALA A 46 14.76 24.23 14.10
CA ALA A 46 15.97 24.93 13.67
C ALA A 46 17.24 24.28 14.25
N ARG A 47 17.19 23.84 15.51
CA ARG A 47 18.28 23.06 16.13
C ARG A 47 18.54 21.75 15.40
N ARG A 48 17.51 20.95 15.10
CA ARG A 48 17.63 19.70 14.34
C ARG A 48 18.22 19.93 12.94
N LEU A 49 17.76 20.97 12.27
CA LEU A 49 18.24 21.34 10.93
C LEU A 49 19.72 21.76 10.94
N ARG A 50 20.14 22.56 11.93
CA ARG A 50 21.57 22.86 12.15
C ARG A 50 22.40 21.61 12.40
N GLU A 51 21.89 20.68 13.22
CA GLU A 51 22.58 19.43 13.52
C GLU A 51 22.77 18.55 12.26
N VAL A 52 21.76 18.47 11.39
CA VAL A 52 21.85 17.79 10.10
C VAL A 52 22.90 18.45 9.20
N TRP A 53 22.90 19.79 9.11
CA TRP A 53 23.94 20.51 8.37
C TRP A 53 25.34 20.19 8.90
N ILE A 54 25.56 20.35 10.19
CA ILE A 54 26.89 20.24 10.82
C ILE A 54 27.41 18.80 10.79
N THR A 55 26.56 17.82 11.08
CA THR A 55 26.98 16.43 11.32
C THR A 55 26.99 15.61 10.04
N HIS A 56 26.08 15.87 9.10
CA HIS A 56 25.88 15.06 7.91
C HIS A 56 26.23 15.80 6.61
N ASP A 57 26.71 17.05 6.70
CA ASP A 57 27.01 17.93 5.56
C ASP A 57 25.85 17.98 4.54
N TYR A 58 24.62 17.97 5.06
CA TYR A 58 23.41 17.85 4.27
C TYR A 58 22.57 19.13 4.36
N ASP A 59 22.16 19.66 3.22
CA ASP A 59 21.40 20.92 3.13
C ASP A 59 20.04 20.82 3.88
N PRO A 60 19.78 21.67 4.89
CA PRO A 60 18.56 21.70 5.69
C PRO A 60 17.29 21.99 4.93
N LEU A 61 17.33 22.82 3.89
CA LEU A 61 16.16 23.10 3.09
C LEU A 61 15.81 21.85 2.28
N LEU A 62 16.79 21.21 1.65
CA LEU A 62 16.57 19.95 0.93
C LEU A 62 16.11 18.82 1.87
N PHE A 63 16.68 18.75 3.07
CA PHE A 63 16.25 17.82 4.11
C PHE A 63 14.79 18.05 4.51
N ALA A 64 14.42 19.30 4.80
CA ALA A 64 13.07 19.67 5.17
C ALA A 64 12.08 19.36 4.04
N LEU A 65 12.41 19.68 2.78
CA LEU A 65 11.61 19.32 1.62
C LEU A 65 11.43 17.81 1.49
N GLY A 66 12.49 17.02 1.69
CA GLY A 66 12.40 15.56 1.69
C GLY A 66 11.46 15.02 2.77
N GLU A 67 11.52 15.58 3.98
CA GLU A 67 10.61 15.24 5.07
C GLU A 67 9.16 15.59 4.74
N GLN A 68 8.91 16.79 4.19
CA GLN A 68 7.56 17.20 3.78
C GLN A 68 7.01 16.32 2.65
N GLN A 69 7.85 15.91 1.69
CA GLN A 69 7.44 14.98 0.64
C GLN A 69 7.11 13.59 1.19
N ARG A 70 7.87 13.09 2.18
CA ARG A 70 7.54 11.85 2.89
C ARG A 70 6.23 11.97 3.67
N ALA A 71 6.03 13.09 4.37
CA ALA A 71 4.80 13.36 5.12
C ALA A 71 3.58 13.42 4.19
N LYS A 72 3.71 14.11 3.05
CA LYS A 72 2.70 14.15 1.99
C LYS A 72 2.38 12.74 1.47
N ALA A 73 3.40 11.96 1.12
CA ALA A 73 3.21 10.60 0.61
C ALA A 73 2.48 9.69 1.62
N ALA A 74 2.84 9.80 2.91
CA ALA A 74 2.17 9.07 3.98
C ALA A 74 0.71 9.53 4.19
N ALA A 75 0.44 10.84 4.06
CA ALA A 75 -0.92 11.37 4.11
C ALA A 75 -1.75 10.88 2.92
N ASP A 76 -1.20 10.94 1.70
CA ASP A 76 -1.83 10.42 0.49
C ASP A 76 -2.16 8.93 0.64
N GLU A 77 -1.24 8.13 1.19
CA GLU A 77 -1.47 6.71 1.50
C GLU A 77 -2.64 6.51 2.47
N ARG A 78 -2.67 7.24 3.59
CA ARG A 78 -3.77 7.16 4.56
C ARG A 78 -5.11 7.50 3.92
N ILE A 79 -5.15 8.52 3.06
CA ILE A 79 -6.36 8.88 2.30
C ILE A 79 -6.81 7.71 1.42
N ARG A 80 -5.90 7.06 0.68
CA ARG A 80 -6.26 5.88 -0.14
C ARG A 80 -6.85 4.74 0.70
N LEU A 81 -6.25 4.45 1.86
CA LEU A 81 -6.75 3.42 2.79
C LEU A 81 -8.14 3.77 3.34
N LEU A 82 -8.39 5.03 3.68
CA LEU A 82 -9.71 5.50 4.14
C LEU A 82 -10.77 5.39 3.03
N VAL A 83 -10.43 5.75 1.80
CA VAL A 83 -11.33 5.60 0.64
C VAL A 83 -11.63 4.13 0.37
N ALA A 84 -10.61 3.25 0.42
CA ALA A 84 -10.78 1.81 0.31
C ALA A 84 -11.71 1.27 1.40
N TYR A 85 -11.49 1.66 2.67
CA TYR A 85 -12.34 1.30 3.79
C TYR A 85 -13.80 1.71 3.56
N ALA A 86 -14.04 2.98 3.22
CA ALA A 86 -15.36 3.53 2.99
C ALA A 86 -16.14 2.83 1.86
N ARG A 87 -15.41 2.35 0.84
CA ARG A 87 -15.98 1.71 -0.36
C ARG A 87 -16.16 0.21 -0.25
N GLU A 88 -15.30 -0.46 0.51
CA GLU A 88 -15.17 -1.92 0.47
C GLU A 88 -15.54 -2.60 1.79
N PHE A 89 -15.55 -1.88 2.92
CA PHE A 89 -15.72 -2.49 4.25
C PHE A 89 -16.87 -1.89 5.06
N VAL A 90 -17.45 -0.78 4.62
CA VAL A 90 -18.64 -0.18 5.26
C VAL A 90 -19.90 -0.89 4.78
N SER A 91 -20.66 -1.44 5.74
CA SER A 91 -21.92 -2.18 5.54
C SER A 91 -23.04 -1.51 6.37
N PRO A 92 -24.32 -1.52 5.92
CA PRO A 92 -24.87 -2.18 4.73
C PRO A 92 -24.73 -1.39 3.43
N ARG A 93 -24.36 -0.11 3.49
CA ARG A 93 -24.26 0.77 2.33
C ARG A 93 -22.88 1.45 2.31
N PRO A 94 -21.96 1.02 1.42
CA PRO A 94 -20.71 1.71 1.21
C PRO A 94 -20.93 3.15 0.75
N TYR A 95 -20.02 4.06 1.11
CA TYR A 95 -20.08 5.46 0.69
C TYR A 95 -20.00 5.58 -0.84
N THR A 96 -20.76 6.50 -1.43
CA THR A 96 -20.78 6.67 -2.89
C THR A 96 -19.53 7.43 -3.38
N GLN A 97 -19.22 7.32 -4.68
CA GLN A 97 -18.08 8.08 -5.25
C GLN A 97 -18.31 9.58 -5.15
N GLU A 98 -19.56 10.01 -5.26
CA GLU A 98 -19.98 11.41 -5.17
C GLU A 98 -19.78 11.97 -3.77
N ALA A 99 -20.17 11.22 -2.73
CA ALA A 99 -19.99 11.65 -1.34
C ALA A 99 -18.50 11.81 -0.98
N LEU A 100 -17.68 10.85 -1.40
CA LEU A 100 -16.23 10.89 -1.17
C LEU A 100 -15.54 12.00 -2.00
N ALA A 101 -16.01 12.23 -3.23
CA ALA A 101 -15.49 13.27 -4.11
C ALA A 101 -15.70 14.67 -3.53
N ILE A 102 -16.87 14.92 -2.92
CA ILE A 102 -17.19 16.18 -2.24
C ILE A 102 -16.20 16.42 -1.09
N GLU A 103 -16.02 15.42 -0.22
CA GLU A 103 -15.16 15.55 0.96
C GLU A 103 -13.67 15.68 0.61
N MET A 104 -13.24 15.02 -0.47
CA MET A 104 -11.86 15.08 -0.94
C MET A 104 -11.59 16.27 -1.87
N GLU A 105 -12.59 17.07 -2.22
CA GLU A 105 -12.52 18.16 -3.21
C GLU A 105 -11.96 17.69 -4.59
N VAL A 106 -12.31 16.48 -5.01
CA VAL A 106 -11.89 15.91 -6.30
C VAL A 106 -13.09 15.50 -7.15
N SER A 107 -12.85 15.11 -8.41
CA SER A 107 -13.92 14.55 -9.25
C SER A 107 -14.29 13.13 -8.80
N PRO A 108 -15.56 12.67 -9.00
CA PRO A 108 -15.94 11.26 -8.77
C PRO A 108 -15.09 10.26 -9.57
N SER A 109 -14.59 10.66 -10.74
CA SER A 109 -13.65 9.86 -11.54
C SER A 109 -12.32 9.66 -10.83
N ALA A 110 -11.80 10.68 -10.14
CA ALA A 110 -10.58 10.58 -9.36
C ALA A 110 -10.74 9.61 -8.18
N VAL A 111 -11.89 9.63 -7.49
CA VAL A 111 -12.19 8.67 -6.40
C VAL A 111 -12.15 7.23 -6.89
N ARG A 112 -12.63 6.96 -8.11
CA ARG A 112 -12.64 5.61 -8.69
C ARG A 112 -11.24 5.01 -8.82
N GLY A 113 -10.24 5.84 -9.09
CA GLY A 113 -8.83 5.45 -9.17
C GLY A 113 -8.01 5.89 -7.97
N ALA A 114 -8.64 6.28 -6.85
CA ALA A 114 -7.90 6.79 -5.70
C ALA A 114 -7.19 5.66 -4.94
N TYR A 115 -7.76 4.45 -4.91
CA TYR A 115 -7.18 3.29 -4.23
C TYR A 115 -7.16 2.09 -5.18
N ASP A 116 -6.33 1.12 -4.85
CA ASP A 116 -6.24 -0.14 -5.59
C ASP A 116 -6.56 -1.36 -4.72
N HIS A 117 -6.41 -2.54 -5.32
CA HIS A 117 -6.66 -3.81 -4.63
C HIS A 117 -5.68 -4.07 -3.47
N GLN A 118 -4.47 -3.49 -3.53
CA GLN A 118 -3.47 -3.60 -2.48
C GLN A 118 -3.90 -2.79 -1.26
N ASP A 119 -4.42 -1.58 -1.50
CA ASP A 119 -5.00 -0.75 -0.44
C ASP A 119 -6.17 -1.47 0.26
N VAL A 120 -7.00 -2.23 -0.47
CA VAL A 120 -8.06 -3.07 0.10
C VAL A 120 -7.50 -4.15 1.03
N GLU A 121 -6.41 -4.82 0.64
CA GLU A 121 -5.79 -5.87 1.45
C GLU A 121 -5.13 -5.33 2.73
N ILE A 122 -4.48 -4.18 2.64
CA ILE A 122 -3.94 -3.48 3.82
C ILE A 122 -5.06 -3.18 4.81
N VAL A 123 -6.20 -2.66 4.32
CA VAL A 123 -7.36 -2.37 5.16
C VAL A 123 -7.94 -3.66 5.77
N ALA A 124 -8.06 -4.74 5.01
CA ALA A 124 -8.54 -6.02 5.51
C ALA A 124 -7.64 -6.54 6.65
N SER A 125 -6.32 -6.51 6.43
CA SER A 125 -5.31 -6.92 7.42
C SER A 125 -5.36 -6.05 8.69
N ALA A 126 -5.44 -4.73 8.52
CA ALA A 126 -5.44 -3.77 9.64
C ALA A 126 -6.74 -3.81 10.47
N THR A 127 -7.87 -4.11 9.84
CA THR A 127 -9.20 -4.05 10.50
C THR A 127 -9.76 -5.41 10.87
N GLY A 128 -9.19 -6.51 10.36
CA GLY A 128 -9.75 -7.86 10.48
C GLY A 128 -11.09 -8.03 9.77
N ARG A 129 -11.54 -7.05 8.97
CA ARG A 129 -12.84 -7.08 8.30
C ARG A 129 -12.74 -7.75 6.94
N ARG A 130 -13.87 -8.29 6.50
CA ARG A 130 -14.07 -8.79 5.14
C ARG A 130 -14.64 -7.69 4.27
N THR A 131 -14.26 -7.70 2.99
CA THR A 131 -14.87 -6.81 2.01
C THR A 131 -16.36 -7.16 1.89
N THR A 132 -17.20 -6.14 1.74
CA THR A 132 -18.61 -6.29 1.38
C THR A 132 -18.77 -6.58 -0.11
N VAL A 133 -17.76 -6.24 -0.91
CA VAL A 133 -17.75 -6.53 -2.34
C VAL A 133 -17.29 -7.97 -2.55
N MET A 134 -18.23 -8.84 -2.88
CA MET A 134 -17.94 -10.20 -3.31
C MET A 134 -17.32 -10.18 -4.71
N GLN A 135 -16.07 -10.62 -4.81
CA GLN A 135 -15.49 -10.97 -6.10
C GLN A 135 -15.78 -12.44 -6.39
N GLN A 136 -16.14 -12.72 -7.64
CA GLN A 136 -16.32 -14.09 -8.11
C GLN A 136 -14.97 -14.65 -8.55
N PRO A 137 -14.65 -15.92 -8.20
CA PRO A 137 -13.52 -16.62 -8.77
C PRO A 137 -13.56 -16.61 -10.29
N ALA A 138 -12.40 -16.57 -10.92
CA ALA A 138 -12.30 -16.75 -12.36
C ALA A 138 -12.72 -18.19 -12.71
N GLY A 139 -13.79 -18.34 -13.49
CA GLY A 139 -14.10 -19.64 -14.10
C GLY A 139 -13.00 -20.06 -15.08
N GLU A 140 -12.95 -21.34 -15.43
CA GLU A 140 -11.89 -21.92 -16.28
C GLU A 140 -11.65 -21.14 -17.58
N GLY A 141 -12.71 -20.76 -18.31
CA GLY A 141 -12.59 -19.97 -19.53
C GLY A 141 -12.05 -18.55 -19.31
N THR A 142 -12.36 -17.94 -18.17
CA THR A 142 -11.81 -16.63 -17.77
C THR A 142 -10.34 -16.75 -17.39
N LEU A 143 -9.99 -17.78 -16.60
CA LEU A 143 -8.61 -18.04 -16.23
C LEU A 143 -7.74 -18.26 -17.47
N ASN A 144 -8.16 -19.13 -18.40
CA ASN A 144 -7.41 -19.42 -19.62
C ASN A 144 -7.17 -18.15 -20.45
N SER A 145 -8.17 -17.26 -20.54
CA SER A 145 -8.02 -15.96 -21.21
C SER A 145 -6.99 -15.07 -20.50
N LEU A 146 -7.02 -15.02 -19.16
CA LEU A 146 -6.08 -14.21 -18.37
C LEU A 146 -4.64 -14.75 -18.47
N ILE A 147 -4.46 -16.06 -18.45
CA ILE A 147 -3.15 -16.70 -18.61
C ILE A 147 -2.60 -16.43 -20.01
N ALA A 148 -3.42 -16.57 -21.06
CA ALA A 148 -3.00 -16.23 -22.42
C ALA A 148 -2.61 -14.74 -22.55
N GLU A 149 -3.36 -13.83 -21.92
CA GLU A 149 -3.02 -12.41 -21.90
C GLU A 149 -1.71 -12.13 -21.13
N LEU A 150 -1.47 -12.82 -20.01
CA LEU A 150 -0.20 -12.74 -19.28
C LEU A 150 0.97 -13.23 -20.13
N GLU A 151 0.83 -14.35 -20.83
CA GLU A 151 1.85 -14.90 -21.72
C GLU A 151 2.18 -13.94 -22.86
N ASP A 152 1.17 -13.37 -23.51
CA ASP A 152 1.37 -12.42 -24.62
C ASP A 152 2.15 -11.18 -24.18
N ARG A 153 1.90 -10.71 -22.95
CA ARG A 153 2.56 -9.55 -22.36
C ARG A 153 3.93 -9.85 -21.77
N THR A 154 4.25 -11.12 -21.50
CA THR A 154 5.53 -11.53 -20.95
C THR A 154 6.61 -11.43 -22.02
N SER A 155 7.27 -10.27 -22.04
CA SER A 155 8.33 -9.94 -22.99
C SER A 155 9.68 -10.44 -22.45
N GLY A 156 9.91 -11.76 -22.46
CA GLY A 156 11.16 -12.32 -21.98
C GLY A 156 11.13 -13.82 -21.68
N PRO A 157 12.27 -14.39 -21.26
CA PRO A 157 12.33 -15.75 -20.73
C PRO A 157 11.48 -15.84 -19.45
N GLY A 158 10.58 -16.81 -19.38
CA GLY A 158 9.54 -16.90 -18.35
C GLY A 158 8.12 -16.98 -18.90
N ARG A 159 7.91 -16.54 -20.16
CA ARG A 159 6.64 -16.73 -20.86
C ARG A 159 6.22 -18.20 -20.88
N GLU A 160 7.16 -19.11 -21.11
CA GLU A 160 6.91 -20.55 -21.17
C GLU A 160 6.52 -21.16 -19.80
N HIS A 161 6.66 -20.39 -18.71
CA HIS A 161 6.38 -20.85 -17.36
C HIS A 161 5.06 -20.30 -16.80
N VAL A 162 4.42 -19.31 -17.44
CA VAL A 162 3.20 -18.66 -16.94
C VAL A 162 2.09 -19.69 -16.68
N ALA A 163 1.74 -20.51 -17.68
CA ALA A 163 0.73 -21.57 -17.51
C ALA A 163 1.15 -22.64 -16.48
N GLY A 164 2.44 -22.99 -16.43
CA GLY A 164 2.97 -23.95 -15.46
C GLY A 164 2.84 -23.44 -14.02
N VAL A 165 3.10 -22.15 -13.78
CA VAL A 165 2.91 -21.49 -12.48
C VAL A 165 1.43 -21.48 -12.09
N ALA A 166 0.53 -21.16 -13.03
CA ALA A 166 -0.91 -21.21 -12.79
C ALA A 166 -1.39 -22.61 -12.40
N GLN A 167 -0.87 -23.64 -13.07
CA GLN A 167 -1.17 -25.03 -12.75
C GLN A 167 -0.65 -25.42 -11.34
N ALA A 168 0.56 -24.99 -10.98
CA ALA A 168 1.12 -25.23 -9.65
C ALA A 168 0.27 -24.58 -8.55
N LEU A 169 -0.21 -23.35 -8.78
CA LEU A 169 -1.12 -22.64 -7.87
C LEU A 169 -2.44 -23.40 -7.70
N LEU A 170 -3.07 -23.84 -8.80
CA LEU A 170 -4.30 -24.64 -8.72
C LEU A 170 -4.11 -25.95 -7.93
N GLN A 171 -3.01 -26.67 -8.17
CA GLN A 171 -2.69 -27.91 -7.45
C GLN A 171 -2.49 -27.69 -5.94
N GLN A 172 -2.00 -26.50 -5.57
CA GLN A 172 -1.80 -26.07 -4.19
C GLN A 172 -3.07 -25.42 -3.58
N GLY A 173 -4.23 -25.55 -4.23
CA GLY A 173 -5.51 -25.07 -3.71
C GLY A 173 -5.71 -23.56 -3.77
N TRP A 174 -4.94 -22.85 -4.59
CA TRP A 174 -5.15 -21.42 -4.83
C TRP A 174 -6.34 -21.21 -5.78
N THR A 175 -7.15 -20.20 -5.47
CA THR A 175 -8.33 -19.82 -6.25
C THR A 175 -8.00 -18.58 -7.08
N PRO A 176 -8.13 -18.62 -8.41
CA PRO A 176 -7.87 -17.48 -9.26
C PRO A 176 -9.02 -16.47 -9.21
N TYR A 177 -8.68 -15.20 -9.29
CA TYR A 177 -9.60 -14.08 -9.40
C TYR A 177 -9.17 -13.18 -10.57
N PRO A 178 -10.14 -12.68 -11.35
CA PRO A 178 -9.83 -11.70 -12.36
C PRO A 178 -9.27 -10.44 -11.71
N PRO A 179 -8.37 -9.72 -12.38
CA PRO A 179 -7.84 -8.47 -11.85
C PRO A 179 -8.98 -7.48 -11.60
N VAL A 180 -8.86 -6.74 -10.50
CA VAL A 180 -9.92 -5.83 -10.09
C VAL A 180 -9.90 -4.63 -11.05
N ARG A 181 -11.03 -4.39 -11.74
CA ARG A 181 -11.23 -3.24 -12.65
C ARG A 181 -10.96 -1.87 -12.00
N ARG A 182 -10.80 -1.82 -10.67
CA ARG A 182 -10.56 -0.63 -9.86
C ARG A 182 -9.08 -0.32 -9.64
N THR A 183 -8.16 -1.06 -10.28
CA THR A 183 -6.75 -0.69 -10.26
C THR A 183 -6.59 0.68 -10.95
N PRO A 184 -6.08 1.73 -10.27
CA PRO A 184 -6.02 3.14 -10.69
C PRO A 184 -5.45 3.39 -12.07
N ASN A 185 -4.69 2.43 -12.56
CA ASN A 185 -4.12 2.48 -13.88
C ASN A 185 -4.62 1.28 -14.71
N PRO A 186 -5.45 1.52 -15.74
CA PRO A 186 -6.01 0.46 -16.59
C PRO A 186 -4.92 -0.31 -17.34
N LYS A 187 -3.71 0.25 -17.46
CA LYS A 187 -2.56 -0.50 -17.95
C LYS A 187 -2.22 -1.67 -17.02
N TYR A 188 -2.36 -1.54 -15.70
CA TYR A 188 -2.07 -2.59 -14.70
C TYR A 188 -3.26 -3.47 -14.33
N ALA A 189 -4.49 -2.99 -14.54
CA ALA A 189 -5.73 -3.76 -14.29
C ALA A 189 -5.90 -5.01 -15.17
N SER A 190 -5.03 -5.21 -16.17
CA SER A 190 -4.99 -6.37 -17.07
C SER A 190 -3.61 -7.06 -17.04
N ARG A 191 -2.78 -6.77 -16.03
CA ARG A 191 -1.40 -7.26 -15.94
C ARG A 191 -1.23 -8.39 -14.95
N TYR A 192 -2.25 -8.81 -14.21
CA TYR A 192 -2.05 -9.89 -13.26
C TYR A 192 -3.25 -10.81 -13.15
N VAL A 193 -2.97 -12.04 -12.71
CA VAL A 193 -3.96 -12.92 -12.11
C VAL A 193 -3.74 -12.85 -10.60
N ARG A 194 -4.81 -12.55 -9.86
CA ARG A 194 -4.76 -12.63 -8.39
C ARG A 194 -5.15 -14.05 -7.98
N TRP A 195 -4.38 -14.63 -7.09
CA TRP A 195 -4.60 -15.95 -6.54
C TRP A 195 -4.85 -15.82 -5.06
N GLU A 196 -5.98 -16.33 -4.56
CA GLU A 196 -6.29 -16.30 -3.13
C GLU A 196 -6.25 -17.73 -2.58
N ARG A 197 -5.65 -17.91 -1.40
CA ARG A 197 -5.81 -19.14 -0.62
C ARG A 197 -6.23 -18.77 0.80
N ARG A 198 -7.04 -19.64 1.38
CA ARG A 198 -7.58 -19.50 2.74
C ARG A 198 -7.08 -20.63 3.60
N TRP A 199 -6.64 -20.29 4.80
CA TRP A 199 -6.19 -21.22 5.81
C TRP A 199 -7.26 -21.42 6.91
N PRO A 200 -7.22 -22.55 7.65
CA PRO A 200 -8.27 -22.95 8.57
C PRO A 200 -8.60 -21.93 9.68
N PHE A 201 -7.60 -21.21 10.21
CA PHE A 201 -7.77 -20.25 11.30
C PHE A 201 -7.98 -18.81 10.80
N GLY A 202 -8.36 -18.66 9.53
CA GLY A 202 -8.85 -17.39 8.98
C GLY A 202 -7.78 -16.55 8.29
N THR A 203 -6.53 -17.00 8.22
CA THR A 203 -5.53 -16.35 7.36
C THR A 203 -5.94 -16.47 5.90
N VAL A 204 -6.01 -15.32 5.22
CA VAL A 204 -6.25 -15.22 3.78
C VAL A 204 -5.04 -14.55 3.17
N ILE A 205 -4.49 -15.15 2.12
CA ILE A 205 -3.34 -14.62 1.40
C ILE A 205 -3.68 -14.49 -0.06
N SER A 206 -3.26 -13.37 -0.64
CA SER A 206 -3.27 -13.14 -2.08
C SER A 206 -1.85 -13.16 -2.65
N LEU A 207 -1.67 -13.88 -3.75
CA LEU A 207 -0.50 -13.81 -4.62
C LEU A 207 -0.87 -13.16 -5.94
N TYR A 208 0.09 -12.45 -6.53
CA TYR A 208 -0.05 -11.75 -7.80
C TYR A 208 0.90 -12.35 -8.81
N GLN A 209 0.35 -12.91 -9.88
CA GLN A 209 1.13 -13.38 -11.01
C GLN A 209 1.16 -12.30 -12.09
N GLU A 210 2.34 -11.72 -12.36
CA GLU A 210 2.53 -10.56 -13.24
C GLU A 210 3.25 -10.93 -14.56
N PRO A 211 3.18 -10.08 -15.61
CA PRO A 211 3.74 -10.39 -16.92
C PRO A 211 5.27 -10.23 -16.94
N ALA A 212 5.88 -9.72 -15.87
CA ALA A 212 7.32 -9.67 -15.73
C ALA A 212 7.93 -11.03 -15.32
N GLY A 213 7.12 -12.09 -15.25
CA GLY A 213 7.56 -13.36 -14.69
C GLY A 213 7.64 -13.31 -13.17
N PHE A 214 6.76 -12.57 -12.51
CA PHE A 214 6.82 -12.37 -11.07
C PHE A 214 5.60 -13.01 -10.39
N LEU A 215 5.83 -13.71 -9.28
CA LEU A 215 4.82 -14.23 -8.37
C LEU A 215 5.15 -13.80 -6.95
N GLY A 216 4.29 -13.00 -6.32
CA GLY A 216 4.55 -12.52 -4.97
C GLY A 216 3.31 -12.16 -4.19
N THR A 217 3.43 -12.17 -2.86
CA THR A 217 2.58 -11.38 -1.98
C THR A 217 2.85 -9.90 -2.17
N TYR A 218 2.00 -9.10 -1.59
CA TYR A 218 2.11 -7.67 -1.67
C TYR A 218 3.42 -7.08 -1.09
N ALA A 219 3.98 -6.09 -1.79
CA ALA A 219 5.26 -5.43 -1.48
C ALA A 219 5.28 -4.63 -0.15
N ARG A 220 4.14 -4.40 0.52
CA ARG A 220 4.13 -3.74 1.85
C ARG A 220 4.08 -4.72 3.03
N MET A 221 4.12 -6.04 2.81
CA MET A 221 4.48 -6.97 3.89
C MET A 221 5.99 -6.95 4.09
N ALA A 222 6.45 -6.89 5.34
CA ALA A 222 7.86 -6.94 5.64
C ALA A 222 8.43 -8.32 5.23
N PRO A 223 9.66 -8.41 4.69
CA PRO A 223 10.22 -9.67 4.20
C PRO A 223 10.37 -10.76 5.28
N ASP A 224 10.35 -10.37 6.55
CA ASP A 224 10.40 -11.24 7.72
C ASP A 224 9.01 -11.73 8.17
N ASP A 225 7.92 -11.21 7.61
CA ASP A 225 6.58 -11.73 7.88
C ASP A 225 6.47 -13.17 7.32
N PRO A 226 6.05 -14.16 8.11
CA PRO A 226 5.91 -15.54 7.64
C PRO A 226 4.93 -15.68 6.46
N ARG A 227 4.03 -14.71 6.28
CA ARG A 227 3.09 -14.65 5.17
C ARG A 227 3.71 -14.03 3.91
N TRP A 228 4.90 -13.44 3.97
CA TRP A 228 5.55 -12.87 2.80
C TRP A 228 6.05 -13.96 1.83
N PHE A 229 5.85 -13.75 0.53
CA PHE A 229 6.35 -14.58 -0.56
C PHE A 229 6.73 -13.67 -1.74
N SER A 230 7.83 -13.97 -2.42
CA SER A 230 8.24 -13.24 -3.61
C SER A 230 9.17 -14.11 -4.42
N MET A 231 8.87 -14.28 -5.72
CA MET A 231 9.69 -15.08 -6.61
C MET A 231 9.57 -14.61 -8.06
N THR A 232 10.71 -14.49 -8.73
CA THR A 232 10.77 -14.30 -10.19
C THR A 232 10.96 -15.65 -10.86
N TYR A 233 10.07 -16.00 -11.79
CA TYR A 233 10.16 -17.17 -12.66
C TYR A 233 10.56 -16.76 -14.09
N GLY A 234 11.20 -17.66 -14.83
CA GLY A 234 11.92 -17.31 -16.04
C GLY A 234 13.40 -17.17 -15.76
N ILE A 235 13.91 -15.94 -15.64
CA ILE A 235 15.30 -15.67 -15.27
C ILE A 235 15.33 -14.79 -14.02
N ASN A 236 16.08 -15.22 -12.99
CA ASN A 236 16.29 -14.43 -11.77
C ASN A 236 17.37 -13.34 -11.95
N ALA A 237 17.64 -12.55 -10.91
CA ALA A 237 18.62 -11.47 -10.95
C ALA A 237 20.06 -11.97 -11.24
N GLU A 238 20.32 -13.23 -10.92
CA GLU A 238 21.57 -13.94 -11.09
C GLU A 238 21.73 -14.58 -12.48
N GLY A 239 20.69 -14.53 -13.32
CA GLY A 239 20.69 -15.11 -14.67
C GLY A 239 20.31 -16.60 -14.73
N GLU A 240 19.88 -17.19 -13.60
CA GLU A 240 19.49 -18.59 -13.51
C GLU A 240 18.05 -18.80 -13.97
N LYS A 241 17.80 -19.96 -14.59
CA LYS A 241 16.47 -20.32 -15.07
C LYS A 241 15.62 -20.84 -13.92
N ILE A 242 14.54 -20.14 -13.61
CA ILE A 242 13.56 -20.54 -12.60
C ILE A 242 12.31 -21.08 -13.30
N THR A 243 12.04 -22.36 -13.12
CA THR A 243 10.95 -23.08 -13.81
C THR A 243 9.68 -23.13 -12.97
N ALA A 244 8.57 -23.57 -13.58
CA ALA A 244 7.32 -23.84 -12.85
C ALA A 244 7.48 -24.87 -11.72
N ALA A 245 8.40 -25.84 -11.85
CA ALA A 245 8.65 -26.83 -10.80
C ALA A 245 9.36 -26.22 -9.58
N ASP A 246 10.26 -25.27 -9.82
CA ASP A 246 10.92 -24.50 -8.75
C ASP A 246 9.88 -23.65 -8.01
N VAL A 247 8.96 -23.02 -8.75
CA VAL A 247 7.83 -22.27 -8.19
C VAL A 247 6.93 -23.18 -7.35
N ALA A 248 6.60 -24.37 -7.85
CA ALA A 248 5.77 -25.33 -7.11
C ALA A 248 6.43 -25.76 -5.78
N THR A 249 7.74 -25.98 -5.80
CA THR A 249 8.52 -26.33 -4.60
C THR A 249 8.52 -25.17 -3.59
N ALA A 250 8.75 -23.94 -4.06
CA ALA A 250 8.70 -22.74 -3.23
C ALA A 250 7.31 -22.50 -2.63
N LEU A 251 6.24 -22.71 -3.41
CA LEU A 251 4.86 -22.59 -2.95
C LEU A 251 4.49 -23.62 -1.88
N ALA A 252 5.03 -24.85 -1.96
CA ALA A 252 4.82 -25.87 -0.94
C ALA A 252 5.47 -25.45 0.39
N ALA A 253 6.75 -25.09 0.36
CA ALA A 253 7.47 -24.61 1.54
C ALA A 253 6.82 -23.35 2.14
N TYR A 254 6.30 -22.46 1.28
CA TYR A 254 5.54 -21.31 1.71
C TYR A 254 4.24 -21.68 2.43
N ALA A 255 3.46 -22.60 1.85
CA ALA A 255 2.21 -23.03 2.45
C ALA A 255 2.41 -23.65 3.84
N ASP A 256 3.49 -24.41 4.03
CA ASP A 256 3.86 -24.99 5.32
C ASP A 256 4.20 -23.91 6.35
N ARG A 257 4.99 -22.90 5.99
CA ARG A 257 5.28 -21.76 6.86
C ARG A 257 4.03 -20.99 7.27
N VAL A 258 3.09 -20.80 6.35
CA VAL A 258 1.80 -20.14 6.67
C VAL A 258 0.93 -21.03 7.54
N ASN A 259 0.93 -22.36 7.33
CA ASN A 259 0.20 -23.31 8.19
C ASN A 259 0.68 -23.23 9.64
N GLU A 260 2.00 -23.18 9.87
CA GLU A 260 2.59 -23.02 11.19
C GLU A 260 2.14 -21.71 11.84
N HIS A 261 2.26 -20.59 11.11
CA HIS A 261 1.84 -19.28 11.61
C HIS A 261 0.33 -19.18 11.88
N ASP A 262 -0.51 -19.77 11.02
CA ASP A 262 -1.96 -19.79 11.20
C ASP A 262 -2.37 -20.66 12.39
N ALA A 263 -1.68 -21.79 12.61
CA ALA A 263 -1.91 -22.65 13.76
C ALA A 263 -1.53 -21.99 15.10
N GLU A 264 -0.46 -21.18 15.12
CA GLU A 264 -0.06 -20.40 16.31
C GLU A 264 -1.10 -19.37 16.75
N ARG A 265 -1.90 -18.84 15.80
CA ARG A 265 -2.99 -17.90 16.11
C ARG A 265 -4.17 -18.55 16.83
N GLY A 266 -4.37 -19.86 16.64
CA GLY A 266 -5.53 -20.58 17.16
C GLY A 266 -6.85 -20.16 16.50
N PRO A 267 -7.98 -20.81 16.85
CA PRO A 267 -9.29 -20.42 16.34
C PRO A 267 -9.68 -19.03 16.85
N ALA A 268 -10.04 -18.15 15.91
CA ALA A 268 -10.58 -16.81 16.17
C ALA A 268 -11.96 -16.82 16.83
#